data_AF-A0A4Q2EIY8-F1
#
_entry.id   AF-A0A4Q2EIY8-F1
#
_cell.length_a   1.000
_cell.length_b   1.000
_cell.length_c   1.000
_cell.angle_alpha   90.00
_cell.angle_beta   90.00
_cell.angle_gamma   90.00
#
_symmetry.space_group_name_H-M   'P 1'
#
loop_
_entity.id
_entity.type
_entity.pdbx_description
1 polymer ?
#
loop_
_entity_poly.entity_id
_entity_poly.type
_entity_poly.pdbx_seq_one_letter_code
_entity_poly.pdbx_strand_id
1 'polypeptide(L)'
;MKKPLHVLTLAAIIAHHGIEAAAGIGVPGEPYIGRRRATFLWTAVFAGNAYALTRKSRELGLLTAFANGAYQALALQHYIDWPWRLRKGVPIIQEAEELPERWLPAYNTALLVATGLSSVACLREQGPGARRAHLLGLVTLPWQLASARRHQQWLQAQ
;
A
#
# COMPACT_ATOMS: atom_id res chain seq x y z
N MET A 1 22.88 -3.18 3.86
CA MET A 1 22.17 -4.38 4.33
C MET A 1 21.15 -4.78 3.28
N LYS A 2 20.89 -6.08 3.08
CA LYS A 2 19.70 -6.51 2.34
C LYS A 2 18.47 -6.03 3.12
N LYS A 3 17.43 -5.54 2.45
CA LYS A 3 16.18 -5.05 3.06
C LYS A 3 15.00 -6.00 2.75
N PRO A 4 15.07 -7.27 3.19
CA PRO A 4 14.06 -8.28 2.83
C PRO A 4 12.64 -7.87 3.25
N LEU A 5 12.46 -7.18 4.39
CA LEU A 5 11.14 -6.78 4.84
C LEU A 5 10.55 -5.67 3.94
N HIS A 6 11.36 -4.71 3.48
CA HIS A 6 10.89 -3.74 2.48
C HIS A 6 10.48 -4.41 1.16
N VAL A 7 11.23 -5.43 0.72
CA VAL A 7 10.89 -6.19 -0.49
C VAL A 7 9.54 -6.90 -0.33
N LEU A 8 9.31 -7.53 0.82
CA LEU A 8 8.05 -8.21 1.11
C LEU A 8 6.88 -7.21 1.25
N THR A 9 7.08 -6.05 1.87
CA THR A 9 6.07 -4.97 1.89
C THR A 9 5.72 -4.54 0.47
N LEU A 10 6.72 -4.28 -0.38
CA LEU A 10 6.50 -3.88 -1.77
C LEU A 10 5.73 -4.96 -2.54
N ALA A 11 6.12 -6.23 -2.39
CA ALA A 11 5.42 -7.35 -3.02
C ALA A 11 3.96 -7.45 -2.57
N ALA A 12 3.69 -7.24 -1.28
CA ALA A 12 2.33 -7.25 -0.74
C ALA A 12 1.47 -6.11 -1.31
N ILE A 13 2.03 -4.91 -1.47
CA ILE A 13 1.31 -3.78 -2.08
C ILE A 13 1.04 -4.00 -3.56
N ILE A 14 2.02 -4.54 -4.31
CA ILE A 14 1.82 -4.91 -5.71
C ILE A 14 0.71 -5.96 -5.82
N ALA A 15 0.72 -6.97 -4.96
CA ALA A 15 -0.32 -8.00 -4.93
C ALA A 15 -1.70 -7.40 -4.64
N HIS A 16 -1.80 -6.49 -3.68
CA HIS A 16 -3.02 -5.76 -3.36
C HIS A 16 -3.57 -4.97 -4.56
N HIS A 17 -2.75 -4.15 -5.23
CA HIS A 17 -3.16 -3.46 -6.46
C HIS A 17 -3.53 -4.43 -7.60
N GLY A 18 -2.82 -5.55 -7.69
CA GLY A 18 -3.11 -6.61 -8.67
C GLY A 18 -4.47 -7.25 -8.44
N ILE A 19 -4.85 -7.47 -7.17
CA ILE A 19 -6.18 -8.00 -6.80
C ILE A 19 -7.27 -7.00 -7.19
N GLU A 20 -7.10 -5.72 -6.88
CA GLU A 20 -8.08 -4.67 -7.23
C GLU A 20 -8.25 -4.53 -8.74
N ALA A 21 -7.14 -4.51 -9.48
CA ALA A 21 -7.15 -4.47 -10.93
C ALA A 21 -7.84 -5.72 -11.53
N ALA A 22 -7.54 -6.92 -11.01
CA ALA A 22 -8.16 -8.17 -11.45
C ALA A 22 -9.65 -8.26 -11.11
N ALA A 23 -10.08 -7.59 -10.04
CA ALA A 23 -11.48 -7.49 -9.64
C ALA A 23 -12.25 -6.38 -10.39
N GLY A 24 -11.57 -5.53 -11.16
CA GLY A 24 -12.19 -4.45 -11.94
C GLY A 24 -12.38 -3.13 -11.19
N ILE A 25 -11.92 -3.06 -9.94
CA ILE A 25 -12.08 -1.92 -9.01
C ILE A 25 -11.28 -0.68 -9.45
N GLY A 26 -10.27 -0.88 -10.31
CA GLY A 26 -9.37 0.18 -10.75
C GLY A 26 -8.26 0.46 -9.74
N VAL A 27 -7.43 1.45 -10.02
CA VAL A 27 -6.30 1.85 -9.16
C VAL A 27 -6.43 3.29 -8.68
N PRO A 28 -5.83 3.65 -7.53
CA PRO A 28 -5.85 5.03 -7.04
C PRO A 28 -5.34 6.02 -8.10
N GLY A 29 -6.03 7.16 -8.25
CA GLY A 29 -5.70 8.18 -9.25
C GLY A 29 -6.46 8.05 -10.57
N GLU A 30 -7.16 6.93 -10.81
CA GLU A 30 -8.04 6.76 -11.97
C GLU A 30 -9.03 7.91 -12.23
N PRO A 31 -9.72 8.46 -11.21
CA PRO A 31 -10.67 9.56 -11.41
C PRO A 31 -10.06 10.84 -11.99
N TYR A 32 -8.74 11.01 -11.90
CA TYR A 32 -8.05 12.24 -12.27
C TYR A 32 -7.31 12.13 -13.60
N ILE A 33 -6.65 11.01 -13.84
CA ILE A 33 -5.76 10.82 -15.00
C ILE A 33 -6.19 9.66 -15.91
N GLY A 34 -7.25 8.92 -15.53
CA GLY A 34 -7.75 7.76 -16.25
C GLY A 34 -6.91 6.50 -16.03
N ARG A 35 -7.54 5.34 -16.24
CA ARG A 35 -6.98 3.99 -16.02
C ARG A 35 -5.58 3.79 -16.57
N ARG A 36 -5.38 4.01 -17.87
CA ARG A 36 -4.09 3.76 -18.52
C ARG A 36 -2.94 4.54 -17.86
N ARG A 37 -3.16 5.82 -17.55
CA ARG A 37 -2.12 6.67 -16.94
C ARG A 37 -1.89 6.32 -15.48
N ALA A 38 -2.95 6.02 -14.73
CA ALA A 38 -2.85 5.59 -13.34
C ALA A 38 -2.10 4.25 -13.21
N THR A 39 -2.45 3.25 -14.03
CA THR A 39 -1.73 1.97 -14.06
C THR A 39 -0.25 2.14 -14.42
N PHE A 40 0.06 2.96 -15.43
CA PHE A 40 1.44 3.25 -15.80
C PHE A 40 2.22 3.91 -14.65
N LEU A 41 1.61 4.92 -14.01
CA LEU A 41 2.20 5.63 -12.87
C LEU A 41 2.55 4.67 -11.73
N TRP A 42 1.61 3.84 -11.30
CA TRP A 42 1.84 2.88 -10.21
C TRP A 42 2.88 1.83 -10.57
N THR A 43 2.85 1.33 -11.81
CA THR A 43 3.88 0.39 -12.30
C THR A 43 5.27 1.02 -12.25
N ALA A 44 5.41 2.28 -12.70
CA ALA A 44 6.67 3.01 -12.64
C ALA A 44 7.15 3.25 -11.20
N VAL A 45 6.23 3.58 -10.29
CA VAL A 45 6.51 3.72 -8.85
C VAL A 45 7.03 2.41 -8.25
N PHE A 46 6.37 1.29 -8.53
CA PHE A 46 6.78 -0.02 -8.02
C PHE A 46 8.12 -0.47 -8.60
N ALA A 47 8.33 -0.31 -9.91
CA ALA A 47 9.60 -0.63 -10.56
C ALA A 47 10.74 0.25 -10.02
N GLY A 48 10.50 1.55 -9.85
CA GLY A 48 11.46 2.48 -9.26
C GLY A 48 11.84 2.12 -7.83
N ASN A 49 10.87 1.70 -7.02
CA ASN A 49 11.12 1.26 -5.65
C ASN A 49 11.89 -0.08 -5.60
N ALA A 50 11.49 -1.06 -6.43
CA ALA A 50 12.21 -2.32 -6.57
C ALA A 50 13.67 -2.07 -6.96
N TYR A 51 13.90 -1.20 -7.94
CA TYR A 51 15.24 -0.79 -8.35
C TYR A 51 16.00 -0.13 -7.19
N ALA A 52 15.40 0.84 -6.50
CA ALA A 52 16.03 1.54 -5.38
C ALA A 52 16.44 0.60 -4.24
N LEU A 53 15.66 -0.45 -3.97
CA LEU A 53 15.98 -1.48 -2.97
C LEU A 53 17.21 -2.32 -3.32
N THR A 54 17.62 -2.38 -4.60
CA THR A 54 18.86 -3.06 -5.02
C THR A 54 20.13 -2.20 -4.86
N ARG A 55 19.97 -0.90 -4.58
CA ARG A 55 21.08 0.06 -4.56
C ARG A 55 21.54 0.37 -3.14
N LYS A 56 22.85 0.57 -2.99
CA LYS A 56 23.47 1.07 -1.75
C LYS A 56 23.66 2.59 -1.86
N SER A 57 22.57 3.36 -1.68
CA SER A 57 22.61 4.83 -1.61
C SER A 57 21.82 5.31 -0.39
N ARG A 58 22.29 6.39 0.24
CA ARG A 58 21.61 7.01 1.38
C ARG A 58 20.30 7.66 0.94
N GLU A 59 20.32 8.39 -0.16
CA GLU A 59 19.19 9.10 -0.76
C GLU A 59 18.09 8.12 -1.15
N LEU A 60 18.45 7.08 -1.90
CA LEU A 60 17.53 5.99 -2.24
C LEU A 60 17.07 5.24 -0.99
N GLY A 61 17.93 5.15 0.03
CA GLY A 61 17.57 4.62 1.35
C GLY A 61 16.46 5.39 2.05
N LEU A 62 16.46 6.72 1.94
CA LEU A 62 15.40 7.59 2.48
C LEU A 62 14.12 7.48 1.65
N LEU A 63 14.22 7.46 0.32
CA LEU A 63 13.06 7.32 -0.58
C LEU A 63 12.35 5.98 -0.37
N THR A 64 13.09 4.88 -0.29
CA THR A 64 12.52 3.55 -0.03
C THR A 64 11.86 3.47 1.35
N ALA A 65 12.41 4.15 2.36
CA ALA A 65 11.81 4.24 3.69
C ALA A 65 10.52 5.07 3.68
N PHE A 66 10.51 6.22 3.00
CA PHE A 66 9.29 7.02 2.78
C PHE A 66 8.21 6.21 2.08
N ALA A 67 8.55 5.53 0.98
CA ALA A 67 7.61 4.69 0.25
C ALA A 67 7.05 3.56 1.12
N ASN A 68 7.88 2.90 1.95
CA ASN A 68 7.44 1.87 2.89
C ASN A 68 6.43 2.42 3.92
N GLY A 69 6.64 3.65 4.41
CA GLY A 69 5.66 4.34 5.25
C GLY A 69 4.36 4.70 4.53
N ALA A 70 4.45 5.17 3.28
CA ALA A 70 3.27 5.47 2.46
C ALA A 70 2.46 4.21 2.12
N TYR A 71 3.13 3.08 1.89
CA TYR A 71 2.50 1.77 1.72
C TYR A 71 1.80 1.28 2.98
N GLN A 72 2.40 1.54 4.15
CA GLN A 72 1.73 1.26 5.42
C GLN A 72 0.48 2.11 5.60
N ALA A 73 0.55 3.41 5.31
CA ALA A 73 -0.62 4.28 5.30
C ALA A 73 -1.71 3.72 4.37
N LEU A 74 -1.32 3.23 3.20
CA LEU A 74 -2.27 2.73 2.19
C LEU A 74 -2.98 1.49 2.71
N ALA A 75 -2.23 0.56 3.31
CA ALA A 75 -2.83 -0.63 3.90
C ALA A 75 -3.72 -0.28 5.11
N LEU A 76 -3.30 0.66 5.97
CA LEU A 76 -4.07 1.10 7.14
C LEU A 76 -5.38 1.79 6.77
N GLN A 77 -5.40 2.56 5.69
CA GLN A 77 -6.58 3.23 5.18
C GLN A 77 -7.76 2.27 5.01
N HIS A 78 -7.50 1.04 4.56
CA HIS A 78 -8.53 0.02 4.36
C HIS A 78 -9.18 -0.42 5.68
N TYR A 79 -8.43 -0.47 6.77
CA TYR A 79 -8.98 -0.77 8.10
C TYR A 79 -9.69 0.43 8.76
N ILE A 80 -9.61 1.61 8.14
CA ILE A 80 -10.35 2.80 8.57
C ILE A 80 -11.67 2.92 7.82
N ASP A 81 -11.64 2.73 6.49
CA ASP A 81 -12.82 2.96 5.65
C ASP A 81 -13.76 1.74 5.57
N TRP A 82 -13.26 0.52 5.81
CA TRP A 82 -14.05 -0.71 5.67
C TRP A 82 -14.29 -1.43 7.00
N PRO A 83 -15.45 -2.10 7.16
CA PRO A 83 -15.73 -2.83 8.38
C PRO A 83 -14.83 -4.07 8.49
N TRP A 84 -14.30 -4.28 9.68
CA TRP A 84 -13.45 -5.43 10.00
C TRP A 84 -13.88 -6.06 11.32
N ARG A 85 -13.52 -7.33 11.50
CA ARG A 85 -13.68 -8.05 12.77
C ARG A 85 -12.38 -8.75 13.15
N LEU A 86 -12.20 -8.99 14.44
CA LEU A 86 -11.10 -9.81 14.92
C LEU A 86 -11.42 -11.29 14.70
N ARG A 87 -10.54 -11.99 13.98
CA ARG A 87 -10.54 -13.45 13.89
C ARG A 87 -9.25 -13.97 14.50
N LYS A 88 -9.35 -14.62 15.67
CA LYS A 88 -8.18 -15.07 16.45
C LYS A 88 -7.19 -13.91 16.73
N GLY A 89 -7.71 -12.71 17.03
CA GLY A 89 -6.91 -11.52 17.32
C GLY A 89 -6.37 -10.78 16.09
N VAL A 90 -6.62 -11.26 14.87
CA VAL A 90 -6.18 -10.61 13.63
C VAL A 90 -7.35 -9.80 13.03
N PRO A 91 -7.17 -8.51 12.68
CA PRO A 91 -8.22 -7.73 12.04
C PRO A 91 -8.42 -8.20 10.59
N ILE A 92 -9.65 -8.60 10.26
CA ILE A 92 -10.04 -9.08 8.94
C ILE A 92 -11.18 -8.21 8.41
N ILE A 93 -10.93 -7.52 7.30
CA ILE A 93 -11.93 -6.78 6.53
C ILE A 93 -12.99 -7.75 6.01
N GLN A 94 -14.26 -7.36 6.16
CA GLN A 94 -15.41 -8.17 5.77
C GLN A 94 -15.94 -7.84 4.38
N GLU A 95 -15.73 -6.61 3.90
CA GLU A 95 -16.11 -6.14 2.58
C GLU A 95 -15.15 -5.02 2.19
N ALA A 96 -14.84 -4.89 0.90
CA ALA A 96 -14.01 -3.80 0.40
C ALA A 96 -14.38 -3.50 -1.05
N GLU A 97 -14.88 -2.30 -1.33
CA GLU A 97 -14.94 -1.71 -2.67
C GLU A 97 -15.52 -2.64 -3.75
N GLU A 98 -16.65 -3.28 -3.44
CA GLU A 98 -17.33 -4.26 -4.31
C GLU A 98 -16.48 -5.49 -4.68
N LEU A 99 -15.37 -5.70 -3.99
CA LEU A 99 -14.50 -6.86 -4.14
C LEU A 99 -15.30 -8.14 -3.88
N PRO A 100 -15.36 -9.07 -4.85
CA PRO A 100 -16.02 -10.35 -4.65
C PRO A 100 -15.42 -11.10 -3.45
N GLU A 101 -16.27 -11.70 -2.61
CA GLU A 101 -15.87 -12.33 -1.35
C GLU A 101 -14.71 -13.34 -1.50
N ARG A 102 -14.64 -14.03 -2.65
CA ARG A 102 -13.56 -14.97 -2.99
C ARG A 102 -12.15 -14.37 -2.93
N TRP A 103 -12.02 -13.05 -3.11
CA TRP A 103 -10.74 -12.33 -3.08
C TRP A 103 -10.37 -11.81 -1.69
N LEU A 104 -11.33 -11.67 -0.78
CA LEU A 104 -11.12 -11.13 0.57
C LEU A 104 -9.98 -11.81 1.35
N PRO A 105 -9.77 -13.15 1.29
CA PRO A 105 -8.67 -13.79 2.01
C PRO A 105 -7.28 -13.32 1.53
N ALA A 106 -7.08 -13.27 0.20
CA ALA A 106 -5.83 -12.84 -0.40
C ALA A 106 -5.62 -11.33 -0.16
N TYR A 107 -6.69 -10.54 -0.25
CA TYR A 107 -6.68 -9.11 -0.02
C TYR A 107 -6.28 -8.77 1.43
N ASN A 108 -6.92 -9.41 2.42
CA ASN A 108 -6.56 -9.26 3.82
C ASN A 108 -5.12 -9.67 4.09
N THR A 109 -4.64 -10.75 3.46
CA THR A 109 -3.25 -11.19 3.61
C THR A 109 -2.28 -10.13 3.10
N ALA A 110 -2.53 -9.57 1.91
CA ALA A 110 -1.71 -8.50 1.35
C ALA A 110 -1.67 -7.26 2.28
N LEU A 111 -2.82 -6.81 2.80
CA LEU A 111 -2.91 -5.66 3.69
C LEU A 111 -2.22 -5.90 5.06
N LEU A 112 -2.41 -7.07 5.65
CA LEU A 112 -1.77 -7.44 6.92
C LEU A 112 -0.25 -7.55 6.76
N VAL A 113 0.22 -8.18 5.68
CA VAL A 113 1.65 -8.29 5.38
C VAL A 113 2.24 -6.91 5.14
N ALA A 114 1.59 -6.06 4.36
CA ALA A 114 2.06 -4.70 4.13
C ALA A 114 2.14 -3.89 5.44
N THR A 115 1.08 -3.91 6.25
CA THR A 115 1.03 -3.16 7.52
C THR A 115 2.06 -3.68 8.53
N GLY A 116 2.08 -5.00 8.73
CA GLY A 116 2.94 -5.65 9.72
C GLY A 116 4.41 -5.59 9.34
N LEU A 117 4.76 -6.01 8.12
CA LEU A 117 6.16 -6.02 7.70
C LEU A 117 6.72 -4.61 7.49
N SER A 118 5.90 -3.65 7.05
CA SER A 118 6.34 -2.24 6.98
C SER A 118 6.73 -1.70 8.36
N SER A 119 5.94 -2.01 9.39
CA SER A 119 6.24 -1.65 10.78
C SER A 119 7.54 -2.29 11.27
N VAL A 120 7.70 -3.60 11.06
CA VAL A 120 8.91 -4.31 11.47
C VAL A 120 10.13 -3.82 10.70
N ALA A 121 9.99 -3.51 9.41
CA ALA A 121 11.06 -2.96 8.57
C ALA A 121 11.56 -1.61 9.09
N CYS A 122 10.66 -0.72 9.52
CA CYS A 122 11.00 0.55 10.15
C CYS A 122 11.87 0.35 11.41
N LEU A 123 11.51 -0.64 12.23
CA LEU A 123 12.21 -0.92 13.48
C LEU A 123 13.56 -1.62 13.26
N ARG A 124 13.63 -2.58 12.32
CA ARG A 124 14.74 -3.53 12.17
C ARG A 124 15.73 -3.20 11.05
N GLU A 125 15.29 -2.55 9.97
CA GLU A 125 16.10 -2.35 8.76
C GLU A 125 16.52 -0.88 8.52
N GLN A 126 16.01 0.05 9.32
CA GLN A 126 16.21 1.50 9.12
C GLN A 126 16.97 2.15 10.28
N GLY A 127 17.92 3.02 9.94
CA GLY A 127 18.55 3.95 10.88
C GLY A 127 17.66 5.17 11.17
N PRO A 128 18.02 6.05 12.13
CA PRO A 128 17.16 7.14 12.60
C PRO A 128 16.62 8.08 11.51
N GLY A 129 17.44 8.45 10.52
CA GLY A 129 17.00 9.29 9.40
C GLY A 129 15.99 8.61 8.48
N ALA A 130 16.18 7.31 8.20
CA ALA A 130 15.24 6.53 7.41
C ALA A 130 13.91 6.29 8.16
N ARG A 131 13.95 6.11 9.49
CA ARG A 131 12.72 6.05 10.31
C ARG A 131 11.90 7.34 10.24
N ARG A 132 12.55 8.51 10.25
CA ARG A 132 11.86 9.79 10.03
C ARG A 132 11.21 9.85 8.65
N ALA A 133 11.93 9.41 7.60
CA ALA A 133 11.36 9.34 6.25
C ALA A 133 10.16 8.38 6.18
N HIS A 134 10.21 7.22 6.84
CA HIS A 134 9.07 6.32 6.99
C HIS A 134 7.89 7.01 7.66
N LEU A 135 8.10 7.70 8.78
CA LEU A 135 7.03 8.44 9.46
C LEU A 135 6.41 9.52 8.56
N LEU A 136 7.22 10.23 7.78
CA LEU A 136 6.72 11.18 6.78
C LEU A 136 5.86 10.49 5.71
N GLY A 137 6.24 9.29 5.28
CA GLY A 137 5.41 8.46 4.40
C GLY A 137 4.08 8.10 5.07
N LEU A 138 4.12 7.70 6.33
CA LEU A 138 2.92 7.34 7.09
C LEU A 138 1.96 8.53 7.28
N VAL A 139 2.49 9.74 7.42
CA VAL A 139 1.72 10.99 7.50
C VAL A 139 0.90 11.27 6.22
N THR A 140 1.16 10.56 5.11
CA THR A 140 0.30 10.66 3.92
C THR A 140 -1.08 10.02 4.09
N LEU A 141 -1.34 9.30 5.18
CA LEU A 141 -2.62 8.62 5.46
C LEU A 141 -3.87 9.48 5.25
N PRO A 142 -3.98 10.73 5.75
CA PRO A 142 -5.17 11.56 5.52
C PRO A 142 -5.41 11.88 4.05
N TRP A 143 -4.33 12.08 3.29
CA TRP A 143 -4.41 12.29 1.84
C TRP A 143 -4.92 11.02 1.13
N GLN A 144 -4.42 9.85 1.53
CA GLN A 144 -4.83 8.58 0.94
C GLN A 144 -6.30 8.28 1.22
N LEU A 145 -6.76 8.49 2.47
CA LEU A 145 -8.19 8.43 2.83
C LEU A 145 -9.05 9.32 1.92
N ALA A 146 -8.65 10.58 1.72
CA ALA A 146 -9.37 11.50 0.85
C ALA A 146 -9.39 11.02 -0.62
N SER A 147 -8.25 10.54 -1.12
CA SER A 147 -8.13 10.00 -2.48
C SER A 147 -9.00 8.76 -2.69
N ALA A 148 -9.04 7.84 -1.73
CA ALA A 148 -9.80 6.61 -1.86
C ALA A 148 -11.30 6.82 -1.79
N ARG A 149 -11.77 7.65 -0.85
CA ARG A 149 -13.18 8.04 -0.79
C ARG A 149 -13.64 8.73 -2.08
N ARG A 150 -12.76 9.54 -2.70
CA ARG A 150 -13.04 10.13 -4.02
C ARG A 150 -13.08 9.08 -5.13
N HIS A 151 -12.21 8.09 -5.10
CA HIS A 151 -12.22 6.96 -6.04
C HIS A 151 -13.53 6.16 -5.94
N GLN A 152 -13.98 5.86 -4.72
CA GLN A 152 -15.25 5.19 -4.45
C GLN A 152 -16.45 5.97 -4.99
N GLN A 153 -16.52 7.27 -4.72
CA GLN A 153 -17.57 8.14 -5.26
C GLN A 153 -17.60 8.16 -6.79
N TRP A 154 -16.43 8.12 -7.42
CA TRP A 154 -16.33 8.07 -8.88
C TRP A 154 -16.75 6.73 -9.46
N LEU A 155 -16.43 5.61 -8.80
CA LEU A 155 -16.90 4.28 -9.19
C LEU A 155 -18.42 4.18 -9.13
N GLN A 156 -19.03 4.67 -8.05
CA GLN A 156 -20.50 4.65 -7.86
C GLN A 156 -21.27 5.55 -8.85
N ALA A 157 -20.58 6.50 -9.50
CA ALA A 157 -21.19 7.44 -10.44
C ALA A 157 -21.13 6.97 -11.92
N GLN A 158 -20.57 5.79 -12.19
CA GLN A 158 -20.52 5.18 -13.52
C GLN A 158 -21.73 4.27 -13.76
#